data_AF-A0A7J6LVM4-F1
#
_entry.id   AF-A0A7J6LVM4-F1
#
_cell.length_a   1.000
_cell.length_b   1.000
_cell.length_c   1.000
_cell.angle_alpha   90.00
_cell.angle_beta   90.00
_cell.angle_gamma   90.00
#
_symmetry.space_group_name_H-M   'P 1'
#
loop_
_entity.id
_entity.type
_entity.pdbx_description
1 polymer ?
#
loop_
_entity_poly.entity_id
_entity_poly.type
_entity_poly.pdbx_seq_one_letter_code
_entity_poly.pdbx_strand_id
1 'polypeptide(L)'
;MAPPRSRRAHGGGRATDADAPTRKEDLANSFGDDDADRYAVGDDKRALFESFKTESSTGGGQKAHQRSRHQQQEPSGKGGIYYANDPGHDSSESKSKSQERALAAAQKAAARRSRDSEGFTWKKASIGLLFLSLFSAGALSTVFTIYDFFAAGFKHVDINDAPALRQVLLSGDPALVYCFDKSMKVNKVPPVLKETDRDLRGIASTYTMDCHEPLPDTGKSIYQKYKFSSNLMPAFVVANGDRPIQLNPNSMASPQTVVEFTKANTKPIVRFAKNAKQLDGMCLSRQRCLLIGYRSKFPDQVKKVLRNAMKSHRGLRVVALDTSKYRLKLDPAIVPLKEGGGHRDGKWKKGGSKSLSFMCLNTPDRKVDLDGLTKGMVEVLPLVDKGKQLERDYDAVSFMKECDSGESPNMKEMLDLPSISLRPPKQPKARQQQQQQSTGNDDAGARDERQRLREEFHERRKQNGGRDALEEEEPPIVTDVDDYDDADNDDDAEWDELLNAEEEEEELNLY
;
A
#
# COMPACT_ATOMS: atom_id res chain seq x y z
N MET A 1 10.60 -40.16 -50.13
CA MET A 1 10.20 -39.14 -51.11
C MET A 1 8.76 -38.75 -50.78
N ALA A 2 8.55 -37.52 -50.32
CA ALA A 2 7.27 -37.04 -49.80
C ALA A 2 6.37 -36.46 -50.92
N PRO A 3 5.04 -36.60 -50.83
CA PRO A 3 4.12 -35.98 -51.77
C PRO A 3 3.80 -34.50 -51.40
N PRO A 4 3.40 -33.67 -52.39
CA PRO A 4 3.24 -32.22 -52.22
C PRO A 4 1.87 -31.79 -51.68
N ARG A 5 1.88 -30.63 -51.01
CA ARG A 5 0.75 -29.93 -50.37
C ARG A 5 -0.23 -29.29 -51.37
N SER A 6 -1.52 -29.45 -51.07
CA SER A 6 -2.68 -28.84 -51.74
C SER A 6 -2.87 -27.36 -51.36
N ARG A 7 -3.15 -26.51 -52.36
CA ARG A 7 -3.57 -25.09 -52.26
C ARG A 7 -5.10 -25.01 -52.10
N ARG A 8 -5.59 -24.32 -51.06
CA ARG A 8 -7.00 -23.91 -50.96
C ARG A 8 -7.20 -22.54 -51.61
N ALA A 9 -8.22 -22.45 -52.45
CA ALA A 9 -8.68 -21.26 -53.15
C ALA A 9 -9.62 -20.44 -52.26
N HIS A 10 -9.51 -19.11 -52.35
CA HIS A 10 -10.53 -18.16 -51.89
C HIS A 10 -11.57 -17.96 -52.99
N GLY A 11 -12.83 -18.31 -52.70
CA GLY A 11 -13.97 -17.98 -53.53
C GLY A 11 -14.53 -16.61 -53.15
N GLY A 12 -14.69 -15.74 -54.15
CA GLY A 12 -15.42 -14.48 -54.05
C GLY A 12 -16.92 -14.67 -54.25
N GLY A 13 -17.70 -13.80 -53.60
CA GLY A 13 -19.11 -13.59 -53.86
C GLY A 13 -19.39 -12.09 -53.87
N ARG A 14 -20.00 -11.60 -54.94
CA ARG A 14 -20.20 -10.19 -55.30
C ARG A 14 -21.70 -9.91 -55.44
N ALA A 15 -22.10 -8.72 -54.95
CA ALA A 15 -23.20 -7.84 -55.37
C ALA A 15 -24.67 -8.29 -55.24
N THR A 16 -25.47 -7.41 -54.63
CA THR A 16 -26.46 -6.50 -55.28
C THR A 16 -27.01 -5.57 -54.18
N ASP A 17 -26.75 -4.26 -54.24
CA ASP A 17 -27.56 -3.19 -54.87
C ASP A 17 -28.95 -3.00 -54.24
N ALA A 18 -29.15 -1.88 -53.52
CA ALA A 18 -30.14 -0.84 -53.86
C ALA A 18 -30.40 0.15 -52.70
N ASP A 19 -30.49 1.42 -53.10
CA ASP A 19 -31.28 2.53 -52.55
C ASP A 19 -30.85 3.27 -51.27
N ALA A 20 -30.27 4.46 -51.52
CA ALA A 20 -30.35 5.63 -50.67
C ALA A 20 -31.69 6.37 -50.87
N PRO A 21 -32.17 7.11 -49.87
CA PRO A 21 -32.40 8.53 -50.12
C PRO A 21 -31.96 9.46 -48.97
N THR A 22 -31.85 10.73 -49.34
CA THR A 22 -31.26 11.86 -48.64
C THR A 22 -32.27 12.72 -47.84
N ARG A 23 -31.76 13.41 -46.82
CA ARG A 23 -32.03 14.81 -46.40
C ARG A 23 -33.23 15.14 -45.47
N LYS A 24 -32.86 15.68 -44.30
CA LYS A 24 -33.43 16.76 -43.46
C LYS A 24 -34.92 16.77 -43.07
N GLU A 25 -35.09 17.15 -41.80
CA GLU A 25 -36.27 17.74 -41.10
C GLU A 25 -37.24 16.76 -40.42
N ASP A 26 -37.86 17.30 -39.35
CA ASP A 26 -38.73 16.71 -38.30
C ASP A 26 -37.98 15.94 -37.19
N LEU A 27 -37.74 16.41 -35.95
CA LEU A 27 -38.46 17.29 -35.03
C LEU A 27 -39.92 16.85 -34.76
N ALA A 28 -40.16 16.53 -33.48
CA ALA A 28 -41.41 16.13 -32.82
C ALA A 28 -41.67 14.62 -32.67
N ASN A 29 -42.07 14.25 -31.45
CA ASN A 29 -42.57 12.96 -30.97
C ASN A 29 -41.54 11.91 -30.55
N SER A 30 -40.97 12.12 -29.36
CA SER A 30 -40.69 11.05 -28.39
C SER A 30 -40.51 11.62 -26.99
N PHE A 31 -41.57 12.23 -26.45
CA PHE A 31 -41.76 12.38 -25.01
C PHE A 31 -43.13 11.81 -24.70
N GLY A 32 -43.16 10.62 -24.09
CA GLY A 32 -44.34 10.09 -23.44
C GLY A 32 -44.45 10.74 -22.07
N ASP A 33 -45.48 11.55 -21.93
CA ASP A 33 -46.09 11.90 -20.65
C ASP A 33 -46.59 10.61 -19.99
N ASP A 34 -46.18 10.33 -18.75
CA ASP A 34 -46.93 9.57 -17.73
C ASP A 34 -46.04 9.41 -16.48
N ASP A 35 -46.25 10.30 -15.50
CA ASP A 35 -46.09 10.10 -14.04
C ASP A 35 -45.97 11.46 -13.31
N ALA A 36 -46.94 12.34 -13.58
CA ALA A 36 -47.29 13.41 -12.66
C ALA A 36 -48.33 12.84 -11.70
N ASP A 37 -47.89 12.40 -10.50
CA ASP A 37 -48.69 12.36 -9.25
C ASP A 37 -47.91 11.63 -8.14
N ARG A 38 -46.83 12.24 -7.62
CA ARG A 38 -46.23 11.78 -6.35
C ARG A 38 -45.41 12.82 -5.58
N TYR A 39 -45.91 14.04 -5.48
CA TYR A 39 -45.44 14.98 -4.45
C TYR A 39 -46.62 15.73 -3.85
N ALA A 40 -47.26 15.09 -2.86
CA ALA A 40 -48.06 15.81 -1.88
C ALA A 40 -47.09 16.41 -0.84
N VAL A 41 -46.99 17.73 -0.91
CA VAL A 41 -46.42 18.61 0.10
C VAL A 41 -47.16 18.39 1.42
N GLY A 42 -46.41 18.12 2.48
CA GLY A 42 -46.87 18.19 3.86
C GLY A 42 -45.93 19.09 4.63
N ASP A 43 -46.32 20.36 4.74
CA ASP A 43 -45.79 21.30 5.73
C ASP A 43 -45.99 20.71 7.13
N ASP A 44 -44.90 20.64 7.92
CA ASP A 44 -44.95 20.88 9.37
C ASP A 44 -43.52 20.94 9.94
N LYS A 45 -42.93 22.16 9.87
CA LYS A 45 -41.86 22.59 10.76
C LYS A 45 -42.50 23.39 11.91
N ARG A 46 -42.72 22.76 13.07
CA ARG A 46 -42.70 23.45 14.37
C ARG A 46 -42.75 22.44 15.51
N ALA A 47 -41.98 22.75 16.56
CA ALA A 47 -41.83 22.03 17.82
C ALA A 47 -40.91 20.81 17.78
N LEU A 48 -39.63 21.04 18.06
CA LEU A 48 -38.81 20.22 18.96
C LEU A 48 -37.49 20.96 19.25
N PHE A 49 -37.63 22.08 19.96
CA PHE A 49 -36.54 22.79 20.63
C PHE A 49 -37.09 23.19 22.00
N GLU A 50 -37.10 22.24 22.94
CA GLU A 50 -37.16 22.45 24.39
C GLU A 50 -37.27 21.10 25.11
N SER A 51 -36.13 20.54 25.55
CA SER A 51 -36.04 19.75 26.79
C SER A 51 -34.57 19.41 27.09
N PHE A 52 -33.76 20.43 27.37
CA PHE A 52 -32.48 20.25 28.05
C PHE A 52 -32.47 21.15 29.29
N LYS A 53 -33.06 20.66 30.38
CA LYS A 53 -32.68 21.04 31.75
C LYS A 53 -33.39 20.17 32.77
N THR A 54 -32.64 19.87 33.85
CA THR A 54 -33.05 19.21 35.11
C THR A 54 -33.32 17.71 34.96
N GLU A 55 -32.68 16.79 35.68
CA GLU A 55 -32.34 16.82 37.11
C GLU A 55 -31.00 16.10 37.42
N SER A 56 -30.12 16.79 38.12
CA SER A 56 -29.19 16.20 39.08
C SER A 56 -29.88 16.22 40.45
N SER A 57 -30.04 15.09 41.13
CA SER A 57 -29.91 15.03 42.61
C SER A 57 -30.14 13.61 43.15
N THR A 58 -29.08 13.05 43.75
CA THR A 58 -29.05 12.36 45.05
C THR A 58 -30.07 11.26 45.40
N GLY A 59 -29.51 10.12 45.80
CA GLY A 59 -29.81 9.56 47.12
C GLY A 59 -30.48 8.19 47.09
N GLY A 60 -29.82 7.20 47.70
CA GLY A 60 -30.46 5.91 47.99
C GLY A 60 -29.47 4.80 48.26
N GLY A 61 -28.80 4.85 49.40
CA GLY A 61 -28.08 3.70 49.91
C GLY A 61 -29.07 2.61 50.35
N GLN A 62 -28.73 1.35 50.09
CA GLN A 62 -29.16 0.24 50.95
C GLN A 62 -28.17 -0.92 50.86
N LYS A 63 -27.68 -1.29 52.04
CA LYS A 63 -26.93 -2.52 52.35
C LYS A 63 -27.93 -3.69 52.34
N ALA A 64 -27.52 -4.87 51.83
CA ALA A 64 -27.62 -6.15 52.56
C ALA A 64 -27.14 -7.36 51.74
N HIS A 65 -26.20 -8.08 52.34
CA HIS A 65 -25.96 -9.53 52.34
C HIS A 65 -26.55 -10.48 51.27
N GLN A 66 -25.65 -11.24 50.61
CA GLN A 66 -25.53 -12.73 50.66
C GLN A 66 -24.37 -13.13 49.70
N ARG A 67 -23.21 -13.62 50.14
CA ARG A 67 -22.83 -14.91 50.76
C ARG A 67 -22.93 -16.12 49.80
N SER A 68 -21.83 -16.43 49.09
CA SER A 68 -21.36 -17.81 48.78
C SER A 68 -19.96 -17.71 48.14
N ARG A 69 -18.85 -17.97 48.85
CA ARG A 69 -18.13 -19.25 49.07
C ARG A 69 -17.74 -20.04 47.80
N HIS A 70 -16.44 -19.99 47.47
CA HIS A 70 -15.50 -21.08 47.11
C HIS A 70 -14.21 -20.39 46.61
N GLN A 71 -13.11 -20.25 47.35
CA GLN A 71 -12.16 -21.21 47.96
C GLN A 71 -11.27 -21.96 46.95
N GLN A 72 -10.12 -21.36 46.65
CA GLN A 72 -8.82 -21.99 46.28
C GLN A 72 -7.77 -20.87 46.36
N GLN A 73 -7.12 -20.63 47.50
CA GLN A 73 -5.87 -21.24 47.99
C GLN A 73 -4.71 -21.27 46.97
N GLU A 74 -3.93 -20.19 46.93
CA GLU A 74 -2.49 -20.22 46.68
C GLU A 74 -1.77 -19.45 47.81
N PRO A 75 -0.68 -19.99 48.41
CA PRO A 75 0.02 -19.32 49.49
C PRO A 75 1.12 -18.38 48.96
N SER A 76 0.89 -17.08 49.13
CA SER A 76 1.93 -16.06 49.08
C SER A 76 2.67 -15.99 50.42
N GLY A 77 3.90 -16.52 50.48
CA GLY A 77 4.80 -16.36 51.62
C GLY A 77 5.68 -15.12 51.48
N LYS A 78 5.24 -13.99 52.06
CA LYS A 78 6.11 -12.85 52.40
C LYS A 78 6.60 -13.02 53.84
N GLY A 79 7.90 -13.23 54.03
CA GLY A 79 8.64 -12.88 55.26
C GLY A 79 9.79 -11.99 54.80
N GLY A 80 9.96 -10.76 55.26
CA GLY A 80 10.13 -10.40 56.66
C GLY A 80 11.62 -10.20 56.90
N ILE A 81 12.19 -9.14 56.30
CA ILE A 81 13.59 -8.75 56.46
C ILE A 81 13.71 -8.00 57.78
N TYR A 82 14.37 -8.61 58.76
CA TYR A 82 14.91 -7.92 59.94
C TYR A 82 16.43 -7.95 59.85
N TYR A 83 17.03 -6.78 59.78
CA TYR A 83 18.46 -6.58 60.02
C TYR A 83 18.69 -6.51 61.54
N ALA A 84 19.57 -7.37 62.04
CA ALA A 84 20.22 -7.20 63.33
C ALA A 84 21.70 -7.51 63.15
N ASN A 85 22.52 -6.47 63.25
CA ASN A 85 23.95 -6.56 63.48
C ASN A 85 24.18 -6.94 64.95
N ASP A 86 25.07 -7.90 65.23
CA ASP A 86 26.24 -7.73 66.11
C ASP A 86 27.07 -9.03 66.23
N PRO A 87 28.32 -8.99 66.76
CA PRO A 87 29.44 -9.74 66.19
C PRO A 87 30.01 -10.81 67.13
N GLY A 88 30.88 -11.64 66.57
CA GLY A 88 31.98 -12.28 67.28
C GLY A 88 31.63 -13.47 68.18
N HIS A 89 31.94 -14.69 67.73
CA HIS A 89 32.72 -15.61 68.57
C HIS A 89 33.33 -16.73 67.73
N ASP A 90 34.66 -16.78 67.74
CA ASP A 90 35.46 -17.96 67.41
C ASP A 90 34.99 -19.16 68.24
N SER A 91 34.70 -20.28 67.57
CA SER A 91 34.99 -21.61 68.14
C SER A 91 34.80 -22.75 67.13
N SER A 92 35.84 -23.57 67.10
CA SER A 92 35.78 -25.03 66.91
C SER A 92 35.70 -25.58 65.49
N GLU A 93 36.89 -25.58 64.92
CA GLU A 93 37.47 -26.37 63.84
C GLU A 93 37.37 -27.91 64.03
N SER A 94 36.20 -28.46 64.37
CA SER A 94 36.04 -29.92 64.57
C SER A 94 34.84 -30.59 63.88
N LYS A 95 34.02 -29.83 63.14
CA LYS A 95 32.84 -30.38 62.43
C LYS A 95 33.07 -30.85 60.98
N SER A 96 34.23 -30.59 60.37
CA SER A 96 34.44 -30.91 58.93
C SER A 96 34.48 -32.42 58.65
N LYS A 97 35.06 -33.23 59.55
CA LYS A 97 35.18 -34.69 59.32
C LYS A 97 33.85 -35.46 59.45
N SER A 98 32.85 -34.90 60.14
CA SER A 98 31.52 -35.53 60.28
C SER A 98 30.63 -35.24 59.06
N GLN A 99 30.66 -34.01 58.54
CA GLN A 99 29.95 -33.65 57.31
C GLN A 99 30.51 -34.37 56.08
N GLU A 100 31.82 -34.55 56.00
CA GLU A 100 32.45 -35.27 54.89
C GLU A 100 32.05 -36.75 54.85
N ARG A 101 31.89 -37.39 56.03
CA ARG A 101 31.38 -38.77 56.13
C ARG A 101 29.89 -38.88 55.79
N ALA A 102 29.08 -37.87 56.12
CA ALA A 102 27.66 -37.83 55.77
C ALA A 102 27.46 -37.64 54.26
N LEU A 103 28.25 -36.78 53.61
CA LEU A 103 28.22 -36.59 52.16
C LEU A 103 28.74 -37.83 51.41
N ALA A 104 29.81 -38.47 51.91
CA ALA A 104 30.30 -39.72 51.34
C ALA A 104 29.28 -40.86 51.49
N ALA A 105 28.55 -40.94 52.62
CA ALA A 105 27.49 -41.92 52.82
C ALA A 105 26.27 -41.65 51.91
N ALA A 106 25.88 -40.38 51.73
CA ALA A 106 24.80 -39.99 50.83
C ALA A 106 25.12 -40.29 49.36
N GLN A 107 26.35 -40.00 48.92
CA GLN A 107 26.82 -40.36 47.58
C GLN A 107 26.87 -41.88 47.38
N LYS A 108 27.29 -42.64 48.39
CA LYS A 108 27.30 -44.12 48.32
C LYS A 108 25.90 -44.72 48.34
N ALA A 109 24.93 -44.09 49.01
CA ALA A 109 23.52 -44.48 48.97
C ALA A 109 22.87 -44.16 47.61
N ALA A 110 23.19 -43.00 47.02
CA ALA A 110 22.75 -42.64 45.67
C ALA A 110 23.34 -43.59 44.60
N ALA A 111 24.63 -43.93 44.72
CA ALA A 111 25.30 -44.88 43.81
C ALA A 111 24.80 -46.34 43.94
N ARG A 112 24.18 -46.70 45.07
CA ARG A 112 23.51 -48.01 45.22
C ARG A 112 22.13 -48.03 44.57
N ARG A 113 21.38 -46.93 44.60
CA ARG A 113 20.07 -46.83 43.93
C ARG A 113 20.15 -46.89 42.40
N SER A 114 21.28 -46.53 41.81
CA SER A 114 21.49 -46.66 40.36
C SER A 114 21.87 -48.08 39.90
N ARG A 115 22.12 -49.02 40.81
CA ARG A 115 22.55 -50.39 40.47
C ARG A 115 21.41 -51.39 40.39
N ASP A 116 20.28 -51.13 41.05
CA ASP A 116 19.13 -52.05 41.06
C ASP A 116 18.18 -51.86 39.86
N SER A 117 18.48 -50.96 38.93
CA SER A 117 17.73 -50.83 37.66
C SER A 117 18.28 -51.70 36.52
N GLU A 118 19.29 -52.54 36.76
CA GLU A 118 19.88 -53.51 35.82
C GLU A 118 18.95 -54.71 35.55
N GLY A 119 17.77 -54.41 35.02
CA GLY A 119 16.80 -55.39 34.55
C GLY A 119 15.69 -54.79 33.70
N PHE A 120 15.55 -53.46 33.71
CA PHE A 120 14.64 -52.78 32.80
C PHE A 120 15.32 -52.58 31.46
N THR A 121 15.16 -53.57 30.57
CA THR A 121 15.66 -53.58 29.19
C THR A 121 15.37 -52.23 28.50
N TRP A 122 16.39 -51.37 28.43
CA TRP A 122 16.30 -50.01 27.87
C TRP A 122 15.78 -50.01 26.43
N LYS A 123 15.99 -51.13 25.70
CA LYS A 123 15.43 -51.40 24.37
C LYS A 123 13.90 -51.43 24.32
N LYS A 124 13.22 -51.85 25.39
CA LYS A 124 11.73 -51.82 25.47
C LYS A 124 11.22 -50.43 25.83
N ALA A 125 11.97 -49.68 26.65
CA ALA A 125 11.64 -48.31 27.02
C ALA A 125 11.78 -47.34 25.84
N SER A 126 12.83 -47.49 25.01
CA SER A 126 13.05 -46.63 23.84
C SER A 126 11.97 -46.80 22.76
N ILE A 127 11.44 -48.02 22.59
CA ILE A 127 10.35 -48.29 21.67
C ILE A 127 9.05 -47.63 22.17
N GLY A 128 8.75 -47.73 23.47
CA GLY A 128 7.57 -47.07 24.06
C GLY A 128 7.60 -45.54 23.91
N LEU A 129 8.78 -44.93 24.07
CA LEU A 129 8.96 -43.47 23.94
C LEU A 129 8.81 -42.99 22.49
N LEU A 130 9.22 -43.81 21.51
CA LEU A 130 8.99 -43.55 20.08
C LEU A 130 7.51 -43.60 19.70
N PHE A 131 6.76 -44.57 20.22
CA PHE A 131 5.32 -44.61 19.98
C PHE A 131 4.60 -43.44 20.65
N LEU A 132 4.97 -43.09 21.88
CA LEU A 132 4.38 -41.94 22.57
C LEU A 132 4.66 -40.62 21.82
N SER A 133 5.87 -40.44 21.27
CA SER A 133 6.20 -39.24 20.49
C SER A 133 5.41 -39.19 19.17
N LEU A 134 5.28 -40.30 18.45
CA LEU A 134 4.45 -40.41 17.24
C LEU A 134 2.97 -40.10 17.51
N PHE A 135 2.42 -40.64 18.61
CA PHE A 135 1.03 -40.34 19.00
C PHE A 135 0.85 -38.89 19.45
N SER A 136 1.81 -38.32 20.17
CA SER A 136 1.74 -36.91 20.60
C SER A 136 1.83 -35.93 19.42
N ALA A 137 2.66 -36.22 18.41
CA ALA A 137 2.75 -35.41 17.21
C ALA A 137 1.46 -35.48 16.37
N GLY A 138 0.85 -36.67 16.26
CA GLY A 138 -0.44 -36.84 15.60
C GLY A 138 -1.59 -36.12 16.32
N ALA A 139 -1.67 -36.26 17.64
CA ALA A 139 -2.71 -35.64 18.46
C ALA A 139 -2.60 -34.11 18.49
N LEU A 140 -1.39 -33.55 18.53
CA LEU A 140 -1.21 -32.10 18.44
C LEU A 140 -1.68 -31.56 17.09
N SER A 141 -1.35 -32.24 15.98
CA SER A 141 -1.80 -31.85 14.64
C SER A 141 -3.34 -31.86 14.51
N THR A 142 -4.02 -32.85 15.07
CA THR A 142 -5.48 -32.88 15.07
C THR A 142 -6.10 -31.81 15.96
N VAL A 143 -5.51 -31.53 17.14
CA VAL A 143 -5.97 -30.41 17.99
C VAL A 143 -5.79 -29.07 17.28
N PHE A 144 -4.69 -28.84 16.58
CA PHE A 144 -4.49 -27.61 15.80
C PHE A 144 -5.50 -27.46 14.66
N THR A 145 -5.79 -28.53 13.91
CA THR A 145 -6.80 -28.47 12.83
C THR A 145 -8.22 -28.24 13.36
N ILE A 146 -8.56 -28.80 14.52
CA ILE A 146 -9.84 -28.54 15.20
C ILE A 146 -9.88 -27.10 15.72
N TYR A 147 -8.78 -26.60 16.31
CA TYR A 147 -8.70 -25.22 16.76
C TYR A 147 -8.85 -24.23 15.60
N ASP A 148 -8.16 -24.46 14.48
CA ASP A 148 -8.32 -23.64 13.26
C ASP A 148 -9.71 -23.76 12.64
N PHE A 149 -10.43 -24.86 12.89
CA PHE A 149 -11.82 -24.99 12.49
C PHE A 149 -12.76 -24.17 13.39
N PHE A 150 -12.52 -24.10 14.70
CA PHE A 150 -13.32 -23.30 15.63
C PHE A 150 -12.93 -21.81 15.65
N ALA A 151 -11.67 -21.49 15.37
CA ALA A 151 -11.18 -20.13 15.17
C ALA A 151 -11.60 -19.56 13.80
N ALA A 152 -12.23 -20.37 12.95
CA ALA A 152 -12.76 -19.92 11.69
C ALA A 152 -14.09 -19.19 11.88
N GLY A 153 -14.04 -17.92 11.55
CA GLY A 153 -15.15 -17.02 11.64
C GLY A 153 -14.62 -15.61 11.51
N PHE A 154 -15.54 -14.70 11.24
CA PHE A 154 -15.23 -13.29 11.13
C PHE A 154 -14.67 -12.78 12.46
N LYS A 155 -13.43 -12.29 12.43
CA LYS A 155 -12.78 -11.70 13.61
C LYS A 155 -13.41 -10.35 13.90
N HIS A 156 -13.87 -10.12 15.12
CA HIS A 156 -14.41 -8.82 15.49
C HIS A 156 -13.27 -7.82 15.74
N VAL A 157 -13.40 -6.63 15.16
CA VAL A 157 -12.46 -5.52 15.33
C VAL A 157 -13.22 -4.35 15.93
N ASP A 158 -12.73 -3.88 17.08
CA ASP A 158 -13.25 -2.67 17.73
C ASP A 158 -12.71 -1.44 16.99
N ILE A 159 -13.58 -0.46 16.75
CA ILE A 159 -13.23 0.79 16.07
C ILE A 159 -12.41 1.72 16.96
N ASN A 160 -12.55 1.55 18.29
CA ASN A 160 -11.76 2.27 19.27
C ASN A 160 -10.32 1.72 19.36
N ASP A 161 -10.08 0.51 18.86
CA ASP A 161 -8.75 -0.08 18.76
C ASP A 161 -8.06 0.40 17.46
N ALA A 162 -7.56 1.64 17.50
CA ALA A 162 -6.87 2.28 16.38
C ALA A 162 -5.77 1.42 15.72
N PRO A 163 -4.87 0.72 16.44
CA PRO A 163 -3.87 -0.11 15.78
C PRO A 163 -4.48 -1.33 15.07
N ALA A 164 -5.47 -2.01 15.66
CA ALA A 164 -6.16 -3.12 14.99
C ALA A 164 -6.92 -2.63 13.74
N LEU A 165 -7.58 -1.49 13.82
CA LEU A 165 -8.28 -0.89 12.70
C LEU A 165 -7.31 -0.48 11.57
N ARG A 166 -6.18 0.16 11.91
CA ARG A 166 -5.13 0.49 10.94
C ARG A 166 -4.55 -0.76 10.32
N GLN A 167 -4.37 -1.83 11.09
CA GLN A 167 -3.93 -3.11 10.56
C GLN A 167 -4.92 -3.66 9.52
N VAL A 168 -6.23 -3.60 9.76
CA VAL A 168 -7.20 -4.13 8.79
C VAL A 168 -7.37 -3.21 7.57
N LEU A 169 -7.40 -1.90 7.77
CA LEU A 169 -7.70 -0.95 6.69
C LEU A 169 -6.48 -0.46 5.90
N LEU A 170 -5.27 -0.47 6.49
CA LEU A 170 -4.08 0.16 5.93
C LEU A 170 -2.87 -0.76 5.78
N SER A 171 -2.86 -1.98 6.33
CA SER A 171 -1.70 -2.90 6.18
C SER A 171 -1.44 -3.31 4.74
N GLY A 172 -2.48 -3.27 3.90
CA GLY A 172 -2.48 -3.84 2.56
C GLY A 172 -2.75 -5.34 2.52
N ASP A 173 -2.85 -6.01 3.67
CA ASP A 173 -3.26 -7.41 3.70
C ASP A 173 -4.69 -7.57 3.19
N PRO A 174 -4.97 -8.61 2.38
CA PRO A 174 -6.28 -8.82 1.81
C PRO A 174 -7.27 -9.15 2.91
N ALA A 175 -8.33 -8.37 3.00
CA ALA A 175 -9.37 -8.48 4.02
C ALA A 175 -10.77 -8.33 3.40
N LEU A 176 -11.69 -9.20 3.78
CA LEU A 176 -13.13 -9.04 3.58
C LEU A 176 -13.74 -8.56 4.90
N VAL A 177 -14.30 -7.35 4.89
CA VAL A 177 -14.86 -6.72 6.07
C VAL A 177 -16.38 -6.66 5.95
N TYR A 178 -17.07 -7.17 6.97
CA TYR A 178 -18.51 -7.03 7.14
C TYR A 178 -18.81 -5.94 8.17
N CYS A 179 -19.54 -4.93 7.74
CA CYS A 179 -20.10 -3.90 8.60
C CYS A 179 -21.36 -4.46 9.28
N PHE A 180 -21.39 -4.42 10.61
CA PHE A 180 -22.63 -4.61 11.34
C PHE A 180 -23.12 -3.27 11.88
N ASP A 181 -24.41 -3.20 12.20
CA ASP A 181 -25.03 -2.03 12.78
C ASP A 181 -25.54 -2.40 14.17
N LYS A 182 -25.03 -1.75 15.22
CA LYS A 182 -25.47 -1.96 16.61
C LYS A 182 -26.98 -1.74 16.79
N SER A 183 -27.62 -0.96 15.92
CA SER A 183 -29.07 -0.72 15.93
C SER A 183 -29.87 -1.98 15.55
N MET A 184 -29.27 -2.89 14.76
CA MET A 184 -29.91 -4.13 14.36
C MET A 184 -29.86 -5.14 15.50
N LYS A 185 -31.04 -5.61 15.93
CA LYS A 185 -31.19 -6.62 17.00
C LYS A 185 -30.48 -7.96 16.70
N VAL A 186 -30.11 -8.19 15.44
CA VAL A 186 -29.45 -9.42 14.98
C VAL A 186 -28.17 -9.06 14.24
N ASN A 187 -27.07 -8.91 15.00
CA ASN A 187 -25.71 -8.76 14.46
C ASN A 187 -25.15 -10.11 13.97
N LYS A 188 -25.90 -10.78 13.10
CA LYS A 188 -25.50 -12.07 12.54
C LYS A 188 -24.97 -11.86 11.13
N VAL A 189 -23.73 -12.28 10.90
CA VAL A 189 -23.13 -12.31 9.56
C VAL A 189 -24.04 -13.10 8.62
N PRO A 190 -24.39 -12.57 7.43
CA PRO A 190 -25.18 -13.26 6.43
C PRO A 190 -24.65 -14.67 6.13
N PRO A 191 -25.53 -15.68 5.93
CA PRO A 191 -25.09 -17.05 5.64
C PRO A 191 -24.13 -17.14 4.45
N VAL A 192 -24.38 -16.35 3.40
CA VAL A 192 -23.51 -16.28 2.21
C VAL A 192 -22.07 -15.93 2.59
N LEU A 193 -21.87 -14.88 3.39
CA LEU A 193 -20.55 -14.47 3.85
C LEU A 193 -19.92 -15.48 4.81
N LYS A 194 -20.72 -16.10 5.66
CA LYS A 194 -20.26 -17.13 6.59
C LYS A 194 -19.75 -18.38 5.84
N GLU A 195 -20.41 -18.77 4.76
CA GLU A 195 -19.97 -19.88 3.90
C GLU A 195 -18.69 -19.52 3.14
N THR A 196 -18.58 -18.27 2.65
CA THR A 196 -17.39 -17.76 1.96
C THR A 196 -16.13 -17.73 2.84
N ASP A 197 -16.24 -17.56 4.16
CA ASP A 197 -15.11 -17.54 5.08
C ASP A 197 -14.16 -18.74 4.90
N ARG A 198 -14.74 -19.93 4.69
CA ARG A 198 -13.97 -21.16 4.48
C ARG A 198 -13.19 -21.12 3.16
N ASP A 199 -13.79 -20.59 2.11
CA ASP A 199 -13.20 -20.56 0.77
C ASP A 199 -12.20 -19.42 0.59
N LEU A 200 -12.23 -18.40 1.45
CA LEU A 200 -11.26 -17.31 1.48
C LEU A 200 -10.01 -17.61 2.31
N ARG A 201 -9.94 -18.73 3.02
CA ARG A 201 -8.76 -19.09 3.81
C ARG A 201 -7.50 -19.14 2.95
N GLY A 202 -6.49 -18.37 3.34
CA GLY A 202 -5.23 -18.23 2.60
C GLY A 202 -5.29 -17.24 1.43
N ILE A 203 -6.47 -16.68 1.12
CA ILE A 203 -6.65 -15.61 0.12
C ILE A 203 -6.84 -14.26 0.82
N ALA A 204 -7.81 -14.18 1.74
CA ALA A 204 -8.16 -12.97 2.47
C ALA A 204 -8.61 -13.32 3.89
N SER A 205 -8.32 -12.43 4.85
CA SER A 205 -8.82 -12.53 6.22
C SER A 205 -10.23 -11.96 6.31
N THR A 206 -11.09 -12.49 7.17
CA THR A 206 -12.47 -12.01 7.35
C THR A 206 -12.63 -11.27 8.68
N TYR A 207 -13.29 -10.11 8.65
CA TYR A 207 -13.47 -9.25 9.82
C TYR A 207 -14.88 -8.69 9.94
N THR A 208 -15.35 -8.46 11.17
CA THR A 208 -16.57 -7.69 11.46
C THR A 208 -16.25 -6.42 12.23
N MET A 209 -16.87 -5.29 11.89
CA MET A 209 -16.73 -4.02 12.62
C MET A 209 -17.98 -3.14 12.47
N ASP A 210 -18.14 -2.12 13.34
CA ASP A 210 -19.30 -1.21 13.33
C ASP A 210 -19.08 0.01 12.42
N CYS A 211 -19.31 -0.12 11.12
CA CYS A 211 -18.95 0.94 10.17
C CYS A 211 -19.72 2.27 10.33
N HIS A 212 -20.73 2.33 11.21
CA HIS A 212 -21.46 3.56 11.54
C HIS A 212 -20.78 4.37 12.66
N GLU A 213 -19.96 3.74 13.50
CA GLU A 213 -19.22 4.42 14.56
C GLU A 213 -18.19 5.39 13.95
N PRO A 214 -18.11 6.64 14.46
CA PRO A 214 -17.12 7.60 13.97
C PRO A 214 -15.70 7.14 14.30
N LEU A 215 -14.81 7.22 13.33
CA LEU A 215 -13.41 6.85 13.52
C LEU A 215 -12.70 7.83 14.46
N PRO A 216 -11.86 7.36 15.40
CA PRO A 216 -11.22 8.22 16.41
C PRO A 216 -10.36 9.32 15.79
N ASP A 217 -9.70 9.04 14.67
CA ASP A 217 -8.77 9.98 14.02
C ASP A 217 -9.49 11.08 13.21
N THR A 218 -10.72 10.83 12.72
CA THR A 218 -11.37 11.74 11.75
C THR A 218 -12.75 12.23 12.17
N GLY A 219 -13.38 11.60 13.16
CA GLY A 219 -14.78 11.83 13.52
C GLY A 219 -15.80 11.38 12.46
N LYS A 220 -15.37 10.96 11.28
CA LYS A 220 -16.23 10.45 10.19
C LYS A 220 -16.38 8.94 10.33
N SER A 221 -17.57 8.41 10.01
CA SER A 221 -17.78 6.97 9.93
C SER A 221 -17.06 6.35 8.73
N ILE A 222 -16.91 5.02 8.70
CA ILE A 222 -16.30 4.31 7.57
C ILE A 222 -17.09 4.57 6.29
N TYR A 223 -18.44 4.57 6.37
CA TYR A 223 -19.31 4.90 5.24
C TYR A 223 -19.03 6.30 4.68
N GLN A 224 -18.92 7.31 5.54
CA GLN A 224 -18.67 8.68 5.12
C GLN A 224 -17.25 8.85 4.57
N LYS A 225 -16.25 8.27 5.25
CA LYS A 225 -14.83 8.37 4.86
C LYS A 225 -14.58 7.79 3.48
N TYR A 226 -15.19 6.64 3.17
CA TYR A 226 -15.00 5.96 1.89
C TYR A 226 -16.14 6.17 0.90
N LYS A 227 -17.05 7.12 1.15
CA LYS A 227 -18.23 7.41 0.32
C LYS A 227 -19.01 6.14 -0.07
N PHE A 228 -19.18 5.20 0.86
CA PHE A 228 -19.96 3.99 0.61
C PHE A 228 -21.44 4.30 0.54
N SER A 229 -22.15 3.60 -0.34
CA SER A 229 -23.60 3.75 -0.44
C SER A 229 -24.27 3.04 0.73
N SER A 230 -25.15 3.76 1.42
CA SER A 230 -25.99 3.22 2.49
C SER A 230 -27.00 2.19 1.98
N ASN A 231 -27.32 2.21 0.68
CA ASN A 231 -28.29 1.31 0.07
C ASN A 231 -27.67 -0.03 -0.36
N LEU A 232 -26.34 -0.08 -0.43
CA LEU A 232 -25.60 -1.27 -0.81
C LEU A 232 -25.30 -2.15 0.41
N MET A 233 -24.85 -3.36 0.13
CA MET A 233 -24.56 -4.35 1.16
C MET A 233 -23.47 -3.83 2.13
N PRO A 234 -23.58 -4.17 3.42
CA PRO A 234 -22.65 -3.70 4.43
C PRO A 234 -21.39 -4.57 4.45
N ALA A 235 -20.74 -4.76 3.28
CA ALA A 235 -19.50 -5.51 3.17
C ALA A 235 -18.58 -4.88 2.13
N PHE A 236 -17.27 -4.93 2.36
CA PHE A 236 -16.26 -4.41 1.43
C PHE A 236 -14.96 -5.21 1.49
N VAL A 237 -14.17 -5.12 0.43
CA VAL A 237 -12.82 -5.73 0.33
C VAL A 237 -11.77 -4.63 0.49
N VAL A 238 -10.70 -4.94 1.24
CA VAL A 238 -9.50 -4.12 1.37
C VAL A 238 -8.30 -4.95 0.95
N ALA A 239 -7.40 -4.40 0.14
CA ALA A 239 -6.16 -5.07 -0.24
C ALA A 239 -5.16 -4.07 -0.82
N ASN A 240 -3.87 -4.43 -0.82
CA ASN A 240 -2.79 -3.76 -1.57
C ASN A 240 -2.63 -2.26 -1.27
N GLY A 241 -3.07 -1.82 -0.09
CA GLY A 241 -3.13 -0.41 0.30
C GLY A 241 -4.14 0.41 -0.50
N ASP A 242 -4.96 -0.21 -1.34
CA ASP A 242 -5.98 0.46 -2.14
C ASP A 242 -7.16 0.93 -1.29
N ARG A 243 -7.96 1.83 -1.86
CA ARG A 243 -9.21 2.26 -1.24
C ARG A 243 -10.13 1.03 -1.11
N PRO A 244 -10.80 0.85 0.04
CA PRO A 244 -11.81 -0.19 0.21
C PRO A 244 -12.88 -0.18 -0.90
N ILE A 245 -13.23 -1.36 -1.41
CA ILE A 245 -14.21 -1.53 -2.50
C ILE A 245 -15.45 -2.25 -1.94
N GLN A 246 -16.60 -1.58 -1.97
CA GLN A 246 -17.87 -2.12 -1.48
C GLN A 246 -18.39 -3.25 -2.38
N LEU A 247 -18.94 -4.31 -1.78
CA LEU A 247 -19.59 -5.38 -2.54
C LEU A 247 -20.92 -4.87 -3.09
N ASN A 248 -21.15 -5.12 -4.38
CA ASN A 248 -22.45 -4.87 -5.01
C ASN A 248 -23.40 -6.08 -4.78
N PRO A 249 -24.70 -5.94 -5.06
CA PRO A 249 -25.68 -7.02 -4.84
C PRO A 249 -25.38 -8.28 -5.68
N ASN A 250 -24.81 -8.12 -6.88
CA ASN A 250 -24.49 -9.24 -7.76
C ASN A 250 -23.32 -10.07 -7.23
N SER A 251 -22.28 -9.42 -6.67
CA SER A 251 -21.15 -10.08 -6.03
C SER A 251 -21.56 -10.85 -4.77
N MET A 252 -22.69 -10.49 -4.16
CA MET A 252 -23.27 -11.13 -2.97
C MET A 252 -24.33 -12.20 -3.29
N ALA A 253 -24.59 -12.49 -4.57
CA ALA A 253 -25.63 -13.43 -4.97
C ALA A 253 -25.35 -14.87 -4.48
N SER A 254 -24.08 -15.28 -4.45
CA SER A 254 -23.67 -16.59 -3.93
C SER A 254 -22.32 -16.53 -3.21
N PRO A 255 -21.97 -17.54 -2.38
CA PRO A 255 -20.66 -17.57 -1.73
C PRO A 255 -19.51 -17.56 -2.74
N GLN A 256 -19.71 -18.18 -3.91
CA GLN A 256 -18.71 -18.26 -4.97
C GLN A 256 -18.46 -16.89 -5.62
N THR A 257 -19.51 -16.11 -5.89
CA THR A 257 -19.35 -14.76 -6.46
C THR A 257 -18.61 -13.83 -5.51
N VAL A 258 -18.80 -13.97 -4.20
CA VAL A 258 -18.05 -13.22 -3.18
C VAL A 258 -16.57 -13.60 -3.23
N VAL A 259 -16.26 -14.89 -3.34
CA VAL A 259 -14.87 -15.38 -3.46
C VAL A 259 -14.21 -14.85 -4.73
N GLU A 260 -14.90 -14.92 -5.87
CA GLU A 260 -14.39 -14.42 -7.16
C GLU A 260 -14.13 -12.92 -7.11
N PHE A 261 -15.10 -12.15 -6.62
CA PHE A 261 -14.95 -10.70 -6.42
C PHE A 261 -13.78 -10.38 -5.49
N THR A 262 -13.64 -11.10 -4.38
CA THR A 262 -12.53 -10.90 -3.45
C THR A 262 -11.19 -11.27 -4.09
N LYS A 263 -11.11 -12.37 -4.84
CA LYS A 263 -9.87 -12.79 -5.54
C LYS A 263 -9.44 -11.77 -6.59
N ALA A 264 -10.38 -11.24 -7.37
CA ALA A 264 -10.09 -10.24 -8.39
C ALA A 264 -9.51 -8.95 -7.76
N ASN A 265 -10.16 -8.46 -6.71
CA ASN A 265 -9.77 -7.21 -6.05
C ASN A 265 -8.56 -7.33 -5.10
N THR A 266 -8.16 -8.56 -4.74
CA THR A 266 -6.98 -8.81 -3.91
C THR A 266 -5.72 -9.13 -4.72
N LYS A 267 -5.79 -9.23 -6.05
CA LYS A 267 -4.61 -9.51 -6.91
C LYS A 267 -3.65 -8.32 -6.88
N PRO A 268 -2.35 -8.49 -6.55
CA PRO A 268 -1.39 -7.39 -6.64
C PRO A 268 -1.14 -7.01 -8.11
N ILE A 269 -1.21 -5.72 -8.41
CA ILE A 269 -1.10 -5.19 -9.78
C ILE A 269 -0.03 -4.09 -9.81
N VAL A 270 0.81 -4.11 -10.85
CA VAL A 270 1.72 -3.00 -11.17
C VAL A 270 0.92 -1.95 -11.93
N ARG A 271 0.73 -0.77 -11.35
CA ARG A 271 -0.04 0.31 -11.99
C ARG A 271 0.84 1.08 -12.96
N PHE A 272 0.30 1.52 -14.10
CA PHE A 272 1.04 2.29 -15.10
C PHE A 272 0.58 3.75 -15.09
N ALA A 273 1.46 4.66 -14.68
CA ALA A 273 1.14 6.09 -14.69
C ALA A 273 1.19 6.64 -16.12
N LYS A 274 0.04 7.06 -16.66
CA LYS A 274 -0.07 7.63 -18.00
C LYS A 274 0.20 9.14 -18.02
N ASN A 275 0.10 9.85 -16.89
CA ASN A 275 0.31 11.30 -16.75
C ASN A 275 0.77 11.70 -15.33
N ALA A 276 0.95 13.00 -15.08
CA ALA A 276 1.43 13.52 -13.80
C ALA A 276 0.44 13.31 -12.67
N LYS A 277 -0.82 13.70 -12.89
CA LYS A 277 -1.91 13.54 -11.91
C LYS A 277 -2.06 12.08 -11.45
N GLN A 278 -1.95 11.12 -12.38
CA GLN A 278 -1.99 9.69 -12.07
C GLN A 278 -0.76 9.23 -11.27
N LEU A 279 0.43 9.72 -11.58
CA LEU A 279 1.62 9.39 -10.78
C LEU A 279 1.47 9.93 -9.35
N ASP A 280 0.98 11.16 -9.21
CA ASP A 280 0.77 11.80 -7.92
C ASP A 280 -0.25 11.02 -7.09
N GLY A 281 -1.40 10.70 -7.67
CA GLY A 281 -2.46 9.93 -7.02
C GLY A 281 -2.08 8.48 -6.72
N MET A 282 -1.35 7.81 -7.61
CA MET A 282 -1.00 6.39 -7.43
C MET A 282 0.25 6.18 -6.57
N CYS A 283 1.18 7.12 -6.51
CA CYS A 283 2.49 6.93 -5.90
C CYS A 283 2.80 7.98 -4.84
N LEU A 284 2.72 9.27 -5.17
CA LEU A 284 3.19 10.35 -4.27
C LEU A 284 2.23 10.67 -3.12
N SER A 285 0.96 10.31 -3.26
CA SER A 285 -0.06 10.41 -2.20
C SER A 285 0.09 9.31 -1.15
N ARG A 286 0.93 8.31 -1.40
CA ARG A 286 1.09 7.11 -0.57
C ARG A 286 2.34 7.20 0.27
N GLN A 287 2.25 6.65 1.48
CA GLN A 287 3.36 6.61 2.42
C GLN A 287 4.57 5.86 1.82
N ARG A 288 4.33 4.72 1.15
CA ARG A 288 5.38 3.92 0.54
C ARG A 288 5.02 3.59 -0.90
N CYS A 289 5.91 3.91 -1.83
CA CYS A 289 5.74 3.60 -3.24
C CYS A 289 7.05 3.19 -3.90
N LEU A 290 7.01 2.10 -4.68
CA LEU A 290 8.08 1.70 -5.58
C LEU A 290 7.78 2.19 -6.99
N LEU A 291 8.50 3.22 -7.43
CA LEU A 291 8.43 3.77 -8.77
C LEU A 291 9.45 3.08 -9.70
N ILE A 292 8.96 2.50 -10.80
CA ILE A 292 9.77 1.79 -11.79
C ILE A 292 9.77 2.58 -13.09
N GLY A 293 10.90 3.25 -13.35
CA GLY A 293 11.15 3.87 -14.65
C GLY A 293 11.50 2.83 -15.70
N TYR A 294 10.80 2.81 -16.82
CA TYR A 294 11.11 1.98 -17.97
C TYR A 294 11.15 2.80 -19.26
N ARG A 295 11.70 2.24 -20.34
CA ARG A 295 11.68 2.86 -21.67
C ARG A 295 11.06 1.89 -22.65
N SER A 296 10.15 2.37 -23.50
CA SER A 296 9.42 1.57 -24.51
C SER A 296 8.44 0.56 -23.90
N LYS A 297 8.74 -0.75 -23.89
CA LYS A 297 7.88 -1.81 -23.35
C LYS A 297 8.36 -2.28 -21.98
N PHE A 298 7.43 -2.37 -21.03
CA PHE A 298 7.70 -2.97 -19.71
C PHE A 298 7.92 -4.49 -19.86
N PRO A 299 9.02 -5.08 -19.35
CA PRO A 299 9.29 -6.51 -19.55
C PRO A 299 8.31 -7.41 -18.77
N ASP A 300 7.68 -8.36 -19.48
CA ASP A 300 6.68 -9.28 -18.90
C ASP A 300 7.26 -10.16 -17.78
N GLN A 301 8.53 -10.54 -17.91
CA GLN A 301 9.27 -11.31 -16.89
C GLN A 301 9.35 -10.53 -15.56
N VAL A 302 9.69 -9.23 -15.63
CA VAL A 302 9.76 -8.34 -14.47
C VAL A 302 8.37 -8.15 -13.87
N LYS A 303 7.32 -8.00 -14.70
CA LYS A 303 5.92 -7.94 -14.24
C LYS A 303 5.54 -9.20 -13.43
N LYS A 304 6.02 -10.38 -13.82
CA LYS A 304 5.76 -11.65 -13.11
C LYS A 304 6.52 -11.76 -11.78
N VAL A 305 7.81 -11.40 -11.78
CA VAL A 305 8.66 -11.41 -10.57
C VAL A 305 8.10 -10.44 -9.53
N LEU A 306 7.79 -9.21 -9.95
CA LEU A 306 7.19 -8.20 -9.06
C LEU A 306 5.85 -8.65 -8.51
N ARG A 307 4.95 -9.19 -9.35
CA ARG A 307 3.64 -9.70 -8.87
C ARG A 307 3.77 -10.76 -7.79
N ASN A 308 4.78 -11.63 -7.88
CA ASN A 308 5.02 -12.63 -6.84
C ASN A 308 5.58 -12.00 -5.57
N ALA A 309 6.54 -11.09 -5.71
CA ALA A 309 7.16 -10.43 -4.57
C ALA A 309 6.16 -9.51 -3.82
N MET A 310 5.26 -8.84 -4.55
CA MET A 310 4.23 -7.95 -3.99
C MET A 310 3.25 -8.69 -3.08
N LYS A 311 3.11 -10.02 -3.22
CA LYS A 311 2.25 -10.82 -2.32
C LYS A 311 2.72 -10.76 -0.87
N SER A 312 4.02 -10.56 -0.64
CA SER A 312 4.62 -10.44 0.68
C SER A 312 4.79 -8.99 1.15
N HIS A 313 4.56 -8.01 0.27
CA HIS A 313 4.82 -6.58 0.50
C HIS A 313 3.63 -5.76 0.01
N ARG A 314 2.43 -6.08 0.51
CA ARG A 314 1.17 -5.51 -0.01
C ARG A 314 0.92 -4.07 0.41
N GLY A 315 1.58 -3.59 1.47
CA GLY A 315 1.55 -2.18 1.86
C GLY A 315 2.31 -1.28 0.87
N LEU A 316 3.21 -1.85 0.06
CA LEU A 316 4.01 -1.12 -0.91
C LEU A 316 3.31 -1.03 -2.27
N ARG A 317 3.02 0.20 -2.69
CA ARG A 317 2.41 0.47 -4.01
C ARG A 317 3.47 0.42 -5.11
N VAL A 318 3.28 -0.39 -6.14
CA VAL A 318 4.23 -0.48 -7.27
C VAL A 318 3.67 0.22 -8.49
N VAL A 319 4.36 1.27 -8.95
CA VAL A 319 3.96 2.10 -10.10
C VAL A 319 5.05 2.10 -11.15
N ALA A 320 4.69 1.91 -12.41
CA ALA A 320 5.59 1.96 -13.54
C ALA A 320 5.38 3.25 -14.35
N LEU A 321 6.48 3.91 -14.73
CA LEU A 321 6.47 5.17 -15.49
C LEU A 321 7.31 5.05 -16.77
N ASP A 322 6.70 5.38 -17.91
CA ASP A 322 7.39 5.42 -19.20
C ASP A 322 8.32 6.65 -19.30
N THR A 323 9.57 6.45 -18.94
CA THR A 323 10.63 7.46 -19.04
C THR A 323 11.03 7.77 -20.49
N SER A 324 10.46 7.11 -21.51
CA SER A 324 10.62 7.55 -22.89
C SER A 324 9.75 8.77 -23.22
N LYS A 325 8.58 8.87 -22.57
CA LYS A 325 7.62 9.98 -22.71
C LYS A 325 7.79 11.03 -21.62
N TYR A 326 8.08 10.60 -20.40
CA TYR A 326 8.17 11.48 -19.23
C TYR A 326 9.62 11.68 -18.77
N ARG A 327 9.88 12.85 -18.20
CA ARG A 327 11.10 13.19 -17.47
C ARG A 327 10.72 13.41 -16.01
N LEU A 328 11.19 12.51 -15.17
CA LEU A 328 11.17 12.67 -13.73
C LEU A 328 12.25 13.70 -13.35
N LYS A 329 11.83 14.81 -12.75
CA LYS A 329 12.70 15.80 -12.14
C LYS A 329 12.93 15.34 -10.70
N LEU A 330 14.20 15.07 -10.40
CA LEU A 330 14.66 14.70 -9.07
C LEU A 330 15.57 15.81 -8.57
N ASP A 331 15.63 15.99 -7.26
CA ASP A 331 16.67 16.82 -6.65
C ASP A 331 18.05 16.30 -7.09
N PRO A 332 18.94 17.16 -7.61
CA PRO A 332 20.31 16.78 -7.98
C PRO A 332 21.09 16.08 -6.86
N ALA A 333 20.78 16.32 -5.57
CA ALA A 333 21.43 15.66 -4.44
C ALA A 333 21.14 14.15 -4.36
N ILE A 334 19.99 13.73 -4.89
CA ILE A 334 19.54 12.33 -4.86
C ILE A 334 20.17 11.55 -6.00
N VAL A 335 20.27 12.17 -7.17
CA VAL A 335 20.77 11.51 -8.39
C VAL A 335 22.18 11.01 -8.10
N PRO A 336 22.46 9.70 -8.21
CA PRO A 336 23.79 9.17 -7.96
C PRO A 336 24.77 9.92 -8.87
N LEU A 337 25.65 10.73 -8.25
CA LEU A 337 26.79 11.29 -8.95
C LEU A 337 27.54 10.09 -9.53
N LYS A 338 27.58 9.99 -10.85
CA LYS A 338 28.44 8.98 -11.49
C LYS A 338 29.86 9.29 -11.02
N GLU A 339 30.37 8.51 -10.06
CA GLU A 339 31.71 8.69 -9.45
C GLU A 339 32.86 8.56 -10.46
N GLY A 340 32.58 8.30 -11.75
CA GLY A 340 33.53 8.44 -12.84
C GLY A 340 33.37 9.78 -13.56
N GLY A 341 34.00 10.84 -13.04
CA GLY A 341 34.19 12.15 -13.66
C GLY A 341 35.09 12.11 -14.91
N GLY A 342 34.84 11.19 -15.84
CA GLY A 342 35.37 11.24 -17.18
C GLY A 342 34.37 11.95 -18.08
N HIS A 343 34.63 13.23 -18.35
CA HIS A 343 34.01 14.04 -19.41
C HIS A 343 34.37 13.46 -20.78
N ARG A 344 34.03 12.19 -21.01
CA ARG A 344 33.99 11.63 -22.35
C ARG A 344 32.57 11.84 -22.81
N ASP A 345 32.44 12.66 -23.86
CA ASP A 345 31.33 12.68 -24.82
C ASP A 345 31.22 11.33 -25.55
N GLY A 346 31.29 10.24 -24.79
CA GLY A 346 31.04 8.88 -25.18
C GLY A 346 29.55 8.78 -25.42
N LYS A 347 29.17 9.28 -26.61
CA LYS A 347 28.00 8.90 -27.39
C LYS A 347 27.50 7.55 -26.89
N TRP A 348 26.50 7.57 -26.00
CA TRP A 348 25.90 6.35 -25.46
C TRP A 348 25.56 5.51 -26.68
N LYS A 349 26.29 4.41 -26.89
CA LYS A 349 26.06 3.58 -28.06
C LYS A 349 24.57 3.25 -28.03
N LYS A 350 23.88 3.56 -29.12
CA LYS A 350 22.46 3.29 -29.38
C LYS A 350 22.11 1.78 -29.34
N GLY A 351 22.85 0.97 -28.60
CA GLY A 351 22.41 -0.35 -28.20
C GLY A 351 21.21 -0.13 -27.29
N GLY A 352 20.02 -0.45 -27.79
CA GLY A 352 18.74 -0.28 -27.09
C GLY A 352 18.61 -1.26 -25.93
N SER A 353 19.50 -1.18 -24.94
CA SER A 353 19.34 -1.91 -23.70
C SER A 353 18.10 -1.38 -22.99
N LYS A 354 17.26 -2.31 -22.56
CA LYS A 354 16.02 -2.02 -21.84
C LYS A 354 16.42 -1.58 -20.43
N SER A 355 16.69 -0.29 -20.26
CA SER A 355 17.04 0.26 -18.96
C SER A 355 15.79 0.32 -18.09
N LEU A 356 15.80 -0.42 -16.99
CA LEU A 356 14.87 -0.25 -15.88
C LEU A 356 15.58 0.51 -14.75
N SER A 357 14.87 1.42 -14.10
CA SER A 357 15.34 2.11 -12.90
C SER A 357 14.31 1.96 -11.81
N PHE A 358 14.73 1.54 -10.62
CA PHE A 358 13.86 1.38 -9.46
C PHE A 358 14.11 2.55 -8.52
N MET A 359 13.04 3.07 -7.97
CA MET A 359 13.07 4.18 -7.04
C MET A 359 12.08 3.90 -5.92
N CYS A 360 12.59 3.83 -4.69
CA CYS A 360 11.73 3.76 -3.53
C CYS A 360 11.43 5.18 -3.07
N LEU A 361 10.15 5.49 -2.88
CA LEU A 361 9.65 6.73 -2.32
C LEU A 361 8.97 6.41 -1.00
N ASN A 362 9.46 7.00 0.09
CA ASN A 362 8.86 6.90 1.40
C ASN A 362 8.47 8.32 1.85
N THR A 363 7.18 8.65 1.77
CA THR A 363 6.66 9.92 2.23
C THR A 363 6.07 9.74 3.63
N PRO A 364 6.42 10.59 4.61
CA PRO A 364 5.75 10.55 5.90
C PRO A 364 4.25 10.88 5.72
N ASP A 365 3.41 10.40 6.64
CA ASP A 365 1.96 10.59 6.57
C ASP A 365 1.64 12.11 6.60
N ARG A 366 1.16 12.64 5.47
CA ARG A 366 0.91 14.08 5.28
C ARG A 366 -0.10 14.68 6.25
N LYS A 367 -0.88 13.85 6.95
CA LYS A 367 -1.97 14.32 7.81
C LYS A 367 -1.52 14.90 9.15
N VAL A 368 -0.24 14.74 9.53
CA VAL A 368 0.20 15.06 10.89
C VAL A 368 0.82 16.45 11.00
N ASP A 369 1.38 17.02 9.93
CA ASP A 369 2.12 18.29 9.99
C ASP A 369 1.57 19.30 8.97
N LEU A 370 0.56 20.08 9.39
CA LEU A 370 0.00 21.18 8.59
C LEU A 370 0.98 22.34 8.39
N ASP A 371 2.02 22.44 9.23
CA ASP A 371 2.96 23.58 9.24
C ASP A 371 4.41 23.20 8.89
N GLY A 372 4.69 21.91 8.69
CA GLY A 372 6.03 21.40 8.42
C GLY A 372 6.20 20.97 6.97
N LEU A 373 7.26 21.44 6.30
CA LEU A 373 7.67 20.92 4.99
C LEU A 373 7.92 19.40 5.14
N THR A 374 6.98 18.56 4.71
CA THR A 374 7.10 17.09 4.85
C THR A 374 8.26 16.60 4.01
N LYS A 375 9.37 16.25 4.67
CA LYS A 375 10.56 15.75 4.00
C LYS A 375 10.37 14.27 3.66
N GLY A 376 10.38 13.97 2.36
CA GLY A 376 10.32 12.59 1.87
C GLY A 376 11.69 11.93 1.93
N MET A 377 11.72 10.60 1.93
CA MET A 377 12.94 9.80 1.77
C MET A 377 12.91 9.09 0.42
N VAL A 378 14.06 8.98 -0.23
CA VAL A 378 14.19 8.31 -1.52
C VAL A 378 15.45 7.48 -1.61
N GLU A 379 15.33 6.34 -2.27
CA GLU A 379 16.46 5.55 -2.70
C GLU A 379 16.32 5.23 -4.19
N VAL A 380 17.41 5.34 -4.94
CA VAL A 380 17.43 5.06 -6.38
C VAL A 380 18.37 3.90 -6.66
N LEU A 381 17.83 2.79 -7.15
CA LEU A 381 18.59 1.65 -7.61
C LEU A 381 18.63 1.63 -9.15
N PRO A 382 19.73 2.09 -9.78
CA PRO A 382 19.88 2.00 -11.22
C PRO A 382 20.23 0.56 -11.62
N LEU A 383 19.29 -0.18 -12.21
CA LEU A 383 19.59 -1.48 -12.79
C LEU A 383 20.24 -1.29 -14.17
N VAL A 384 21.56 -1.44 -14.21
CA VAL A 384 22.30 -1.48 -15.47
C VAL A 384 22.20 -2.89 -16.05
N ASP A 385 21.70 -2.99 -17.29
CA ASP A 385 21.58 -4.22 -18.07
C ASP A 385 22.98 -4.80 -18.38
N LYS A 386 23.57 -5.54 -17.41
CA LYS A 386 24.88 -6.19 -17.55
C LYS A 386 24.81 -7.59 -18.20
N GLY A 387 23.74 -7.91 -18.92
CA GLY A 387 23.62 -9.17 -19.68
C GLY A 387 23.43 -10.46 -18.87
N LYS A 388 23.52 -10.42 -17.53
CA LYS A 388 23.12 -11.53 -16.66
C LYS A 388 21.70 -11.30 -16.15
N GLN A 389 20.80 -12.23 -16.46
CA GLN A 389 19.36 -12.13 -16.22
C GLN A 389 18.99 -12.54 -14.79
N LEU A 390 19.82 -13.36 -14.12
CA LEU A 390 19.53 -13.98 -12.83
C LEU A 390 19.90 -13.12 -11.60
N GLU A 391 20.92 -12.26 -11.70
CA GLU A 391 21.27 -11.34 -10.59
C GLU A 391 20.19 -10.26 -10.37
N ARG A 392 19.39 -9.96 -11.39
CA ARG A 392 18.42 -8.85 -11.35
C ARG A 392 17.16 -9.14 -10.55
N ASP A 393 16.72 -10.41 -10.53
CA ASP A 393 15.50 -10.78 -9.82
C ASP A 393 15.74 -10.76 -8.29
N TYR A 394 16.95 -11.10 -7.85
CA TYR A 394 17.34 -11.06 -6.45
C TYR A 394 17.45 -9.61 -5.93
N ASP A 395 18.03 -8.72 -6.75
CA ASP A 395 18.17 -7.31 -6.40
C ASP A 395 16.81 -6.60 -6.29
N ALA A 396 15.87 -6.86 -7.22
CA ALA A 396 14.57 -6.19 -7.21
C ALA A 396 13.71 -6.59 -6.01
N VAL A 397 13.71 -7.88 -5.63
CA VAL A 397 12.93 -8.37 -4.47
C VAL A 397 13.52 -7.84 -3.16
N SER A 398 14.86 -7.83 -3.04
CA SER A 398 15.54 -7.31 -1.84
C SER A 398 15.32 -5.80 -1.69
N PHE A 399 15.47 -5.05 -2.79
CA PHE A 399 15.18 -3.61 -2.82
C PHE A 399 13.72 -3.31 -2.47
N MET A 400 12.79 -4.14 -2.93
CA MET A 400 11.38 -3.96 -2.60
C MET A 400 11.09 -4.23 -1.11
N LYS A 401 11.76 -5.20 -0.50
CA LYS A 401 11.68 -5.46 0.95
C LYS A 401 12.24 -4.28 1.76
N GLU A 402 13.36 -3.71 1.35
CA GLU A 402 13.95 -2.51 1.97
C GLU A 402 13.04 -1.27 1.78
N CYS A 403 12.40 -1.16 0.62
CA CYS A 403 11.45 -0.10 0.35
C CYS A 403 10.18 -0.22 1.21
N ASP A 404 9.68 -1.45 1.39
CA ASP A 404 8.52 -1.74 2.22
C ASP A 404 8.81 -1.52 3.71
N SER A 405 10.02 -1.83 4.20
CA SER A 405 10.38 -1.50 5.59
C SER A 405 10.50 0.01 5.81
N GLY A 406 10.95 0.75 4.80
CA GLY A 406 11.23 2.18 4.91
C GLY A 406 12.51 2.49 5.70
N GLU A 407 13.33 1.47 5.99
CA GLU A 407 14.51 1.55 6.86
C GLU A 407 15.81 1.24 6.09
N SER A 408 15.94 1.71 4.85
CA SER A 408 17.18 1.52 4.11
C SER A 408 18.24 2.54 4.53
N PRO A 409 19.49 2.09 4.81
CA PRO A 409 20.59 2.99 5.15
C PRO A 409 21.00 3.92 3.98
N ASN A 410 20.55 3.62 2.76
CA ASN A 410 20.85 4.40 1.56
C ASN A 410 19.74 5.41 1.22
N MET A 411 18.66 5.48 2.01
CA MET A 411 17.63 6.49 1.80
C MET A 411 18.19 7.88 2.05
N LYS A 412 17.99 8.76 1.07
CA LYS A 412 18.35 10.18 1.12
C LYS A 412 17.10 11.01 1.37
N GLU A 413 17.25 12.04 2.18
CA GLU A 413 16.21 13.04 2.40
C GLU A 413 15.97 13.85 1.11
N MET A 414 14.71 14.05 0.75
CA MET A 414 14.25 14.90 -0.35
C MET A 414 13.65 16.17 0.23
N LEU A 415 14.08 17.32 -0.29
CA LEU A 415 13.43 18.61 0.02
C LEU A 415 12.09 18.73 -0.72
N ASP A 416 12.09 18.36 -2.00
CA ASP A 416 10.92 18.43 -2.86
C ASP A 416 10.52 17.04 -3.35
N LEU A 417 9.21 16.80 -3.47
CA LEU A 417 8.68 15.59 -4.08
C LEU A 417 9.02 15.53 -5.58
N PRO A 418 9.24 14.32 -6.13
CA PRO A 418 9.63 14.19 -7.52
C PRO A 418 8.48 14.64 -8.43
N SER A 419 8.75 15.58 -9.33
CA SER A 419 7.76 16.05 -10.31
C SER A 419 8.03 15.44 -11.68
N ILE A 420 6.97 15.13 -12.43
CA ILE A 420 7.14 14.70 -13.83
C ILE A 420 6.80 15.81 -14.81
N SER A 421 7.54 15.83 -15.91
CA SER A 421 7.30 16.71 -17.04
C SER A 421 7.33 15.90 -18.33
N LEU A 422 6.51 16.28 -19.31
CA LEU A 422 6.57 15.69 -20.65
C LEU A 422 7.95 15.96 -21.25
N ARG A 423 8.56 14.93 -21.84
CA ARG A 423 9.77 15.15 -22.62
C ARG A 423 9.40 15.94 -23.88
N PRO A 424 10.10 17.04 -24.18
CA PRO A 424 9.87 17.74 -25.42
C PRO A 424 10.09 16.75 -26.58
N PRO A 425 9.23 16.76 -27.61
CA PRO A 425 9.39 15.90 -28.76
C PRO A 425 10.78 16.12 -29.34
N LYS A 426 11.51 15.04 -29.61
CA LYS A 426 12.82 15.14 -30.25
C LYS A 426 12.60 15.87 -31.57
N GLN A 427 13.12 17.09 -31.69
CA GLN A 427 13.02 17.82 -32.94
C GLN A 427 13.62 16.93 -34.05
N PRO A 428 12.90 16.74 -35.17
CA PRO A 428 13.38 15.89 -36.25
C PRO A 428 14.76 16.38 -36.69
N LYS A 429 15.74 15.47 -36.73
CA LYS A 429 17.14 15.79 -37.07
C LYS A 429 17.28 16.52 -38.40
N ALA A 430 16.34 16.35 -39.32
CA ALA A 430 16.28 17.07 -40.60
C ALA A 430 16.28 18.59 -40.41
N ARG A 431 15.61 19.11 -39.38
CA ARG A 431 15.55 20.55 -39.11
C ARG A 431 16.85 21.09 -38.49
N GLN A 432 17.55 20.27 -37.72
CA GLN A 432 18.87 20.63 -37.18
C GLN A 432 19.95 20.70 -38.27
N GLN A 433 19.88 19.83 -39.28
CA GLN A 433 20.81 19.89 -40.42
C GLN A 433 20.56 21.11 -41.31
N GLN A 434 19.29 21.50 -41.54
CA GLN A 434 18.99 22.72 -42.29
C GLN A 434 19.46 23.99 -41.55
N GLN A 435 19.30 24.08 -40.23
CA GLN A 435 19.82 25.23 -39.47
C GLN A 435 21.36 25.28 -39.43
N GLN A 436 22.05 24.14 -39.46
CA GLN A 436 23.52 24.12 -39.52
C GLN A 436 24.05 24.39 -40.93
N GLN A 437 23.29 24.05 -41.98
CA GLN A 437 23.68 24.34 -43.36
C GLN A 437 23.38 25.79 -43.75
N SER A 438 22.34 26.44 -43.19
CA SER A 438 22.04 27.85 -43.46
C SER A 438 23.01 28.82 -42.79
N THR A 439 23.80 28.38 -41.80
CA THR A 439 24.84 29.22 -41.18
C THR A 439 26.23 28.99 -41.78
N GLY A 440 26.38 28.08 -42.76
CA GLY A 440 27.68 27.68 -43.29
C GLY A 440 28.24 28.54 -44.43
N ASN A 441 27.41 29.36 -45.09
CA ASN A 441 27.82 30.09 -46.30
C ASN A 441 27.86 31.62 -46.18
N ASP A 442 27.35 32.22 -45.09
CA ASP A 442 27.32 33.67 -44.91
C ASP A 442 28.29 34.18 -43.82
N ASP A 443 29.08 33.29 -43.22
CA ASP A 443 29.88 33.56 -42.00
C ASP A 443 31.25 34.22 -42.26
N ALA A 444 31.54 34.62 -43.50
CA ALA A 444 32.68 35.48 -43.80
C ALA A 444 32.37 36.98 -43.58
N GLY A 445 31.10 37.40 -43.67
CA GLY A 445 30.69 38.80 -43.46
C GLY A 445 30.17 39.09 -42.04
N ALA A 446 29.38 38.17 -41.47
CA ALA A 446 28.70 38.40 -40.20
C ALA A 446 29.63 38.37 -38.96
N ARG A 447 30.80 37.72 -39.08
CA ARG A 447 31.78 37.64 -37.99
C ARG A 447 32.46 38.99 -37.74
N ASP A 448 32.68 39.76 -38.80
CA ASP A 448 33.31 41.09 -38.76
C ASP A 448 32.33 42.14 -38.18
N GLU A 449 31.05 42.05 -38.55
CA GLU A 449 30.00 42.92 -38.01
C GLU A 449 29.73 42.65 -36.52
N ARG A 450 29.75 41.38 -36.10
CA ARG A 450 29.59 41.01 -34.69
C ARG A 450 30.82 41.38 -33.83
N GLN A 451 32.01 41.42 -34.41
CA GLN A 451 33.20 41.98 -33.75
C GLN A 451 33.10 43.51 -33.62
N ARG A 452 32.73 44.22 -34.67
CA ARG A 452 32.49 45.68 -34.64
C ARG A 452 31.45 46.09 -33.60
N LEU A 453 30.29 45.44 -33.58
CA LEU A 453 29.24 45.74 -32.59
C LEU A 453 29.70 45.47 -31.16
N ARG A 454 30.57 44.48 -30.94
CA ARG A 454 31.10 44.15 -29.62
C ARG A 454 32.16 45.16 -29.15
N GLU A 455 32.96 45.70 -30.07
CA GLU A 455 33.87 46.81 -29.80
C GLU A 455 33.10 48.12 -29.53
N GLU A 456 32.07 48.43 -30.32
CA GLU A 456 31.21 49.61 -30.13
C GLU A 456 30.45 49.56 -28.80
N PHE A 457 29.99 48.39 -28.39
CA PHE A 457 29.34 48.20 -27.08
C PHE A 457 30.33 48.37 -25.91
N HIS A 458 31.59 47.99 -26.11
CA HIS A 458 32.64 48.20 -25.10
C HIS A 458 33.11 49.66 -25.01
N GLU A 459 33.10 50.41 -26.13
CA GLU A 459 33.38 51.85 -26.12
C GLU A 459 32.24 52.66 -25.49
N ARG A 460 30.97 52.35 -25.81
CA ARG A 460 29.81 53.00 -25.16
C ARG A 460 29.80 52.79 -23.65
N ARG A 461 30.23 51.61 -23.18
CA ARG A 461 30.33 51.31 -21.75
C ARG A 461 31.48 52.05 -21.04
N LYS A 462 32.50 52.49 -21.79
CA LYS A 462 33.60 53.32 -21.25
C LYS A 462 33.27 54.82 -21.28
N GLN A 463 32.40 55.29 -22.17
CA GLN A 463 31.97 56.70 -22.23
C GLN A 463 30.87 57.06 -21.22
N ASN A 464 30.00 56.11 -20.83
CA ASN A 464 29.00 56.34 -19.77
C ASN A 464 29.51 56.01 -18.35
N GLY A 465 30.76 56.39 -18.07
CA GLY A 465 31.26 56.46 -16.71
C GLY A 465 30.80 57.76 -16.06
N GLY A 466 29.65 57.73 -15.37
CA GLY A 466 29.33 58.78 -14.41
C GLY A 466 27.84 58.99 -14.12
N ARG A 467 27.57 58.99 -12.82
CA ARG A 467 26.47 59.64 -12.07
C ARG A 467 25.15 58.89 -11.89
N ASP A 468 25.01 58.45 -10.64
CA ASP A 468 24.07 58.97 -9.64
C ASP A 468 22.57 59.03 -9.95
N ALA A 469 21.85 58.44 -8.98
CA ALA A 469 20.53 58.84 -8.48
C ALA A 469 19.32 58.67 -9.40
N LEU A 470 18.52 57.65 -9.08
CA LEU A 470 17.05 57.67 -9.10
C LEU A 470 16.61 56.37 -8.37
N GLU A 471 16.37 56.48 -7.06
CA GLU A 471 15.03 56.64 -6.48
C GLU A 471 14.13 55.45 -6.81
N GLU A 472 14.01 54.61 -5.78
CA GLU A 472 13.27 53.35 -5.71
C GLU A 472 11.79 53.69 -5.52
N GLU A 473 11.02 53.72 -6.61
CA GLU A 473 9.55 53.69 -6.54
C GLU A 473 9.09 52.23 -6.59
N GLU A 474 8.73 51.70 -5.42
CA GLU A 474 8.05 50.40 -5.28
C GLU A 474 6.66 50.48 -5.91
N PRO A 475 6.27 49.55 -6.80
CA PRO A 475 4.91 49.48 -7.30
C PRO A 475 3.96 48.95 -6.19
N PRO A 476 2.72 49.45 -6.13
CA PRO A 476 1.75 49.05 -5.12
C PRO A 476 1.39 47.56 -5.25
N ILE A 477 1.43 46.88 -4.11
CA ILE A 477 0.90 45.53 -3.91
C ILE A 477 -0.62 45.61 -4.04
N VAL A 478 -1.15 45.06 -5.14
CA VAL A 478 -2.58 44.77 -5.28
C VAL A 478 -2.82 43.43 -4.58
N THR A 479 -3.33 43.47 -3.35
CA THR A 479 -3.92 42.32 -2.67
C THR A 479 -5.40 42.25 -3.01
N ASP A 480 -5.73 41.66 -4.15
CA ASP A 480 -7.08 41.15 -4.39
C ASP A 480 -7.11 39.71 -3.84
N VAL A 481 -7.64 39.61 -2.63
CA VAL A 481 -8.03 38.36 -1.98
C VAL A 481 -9.38 38.00 -2.56
N ASP A 482 -9.38 37.25 -3.66
CA ASP A 482 -10.56 36.58 -4.15
C ASP A 482 -10.72 35.25 -3.38
N ASP A 483 -11.77 35.23 -2.56
CA ASP A 483 -12.36 34.05 -1.94
C ASP A 483 -12.67 33.00 -3.03
N TYR A 484 -11.81 31.98 -3.16
CA TYR A 484 -12.16 30.76 -3.86
C TYR A 484 -12.90 29.85 -2.89
N ASP A 485 -14.22 29.97 -2.93
CA ASP A 485 -15.15 29.00 -2.41
C ASP A 485 -14.77 27.58 -2.86
N ASP A 486 -14.85 26.66 -1.90
CA ASP A 486 -14.72 25.21 -2.00
C ASP A 486 -15.54 24.65 -3.17
N ALA A 487 -14.92 24.56 -4.35
CA ALA A 487 -15.45 23.80 -5.46
C ALA A 487 -15.10 22.33 -5.26
N ASP A 488 -16.15 21.55 -4.98
CA ASP A 488 -16.21 20.10 -4.90
C ASP A 488 -15.27 19.39 -5.89
N ASN A 489 -14.20 18.82 -5.34
CA ASN A 489 -13.22 18.00 -6.06
C ASN A 489 -13.78 16.56 -6.22
N ASP A 490 -14.87 16.41 -6.96
CA ASP A 490 -15.59 15.14 -7.16
C ASP A 490 -15.04 14.30 -8.34
N ASP A 491 -14.05 14.77 -9.07
CA ASP A 491 -13.51 14.09 -10.28
C ASP A 491 -12.48 12.98 -10.00
N ASP A 492 -12.14 12.71 -8.74
CA ASP A 492 -11.06 11.77 -8.40
C ASP A 492 -11.56 10.31 -8.17
N ALA A 493 -12.87 10.08 -8.12
CA ALA A 493 -13.42 8.75 -7.85
C ALA A 493 -13.75 7.90 -9.10
N GLU A 494 -13.90 8.53 -10.28
CA GLU A 494 -14.33 7.83 -11.51
C GLU A 494 -13.18 7.06 -12.21
N TRP A 495 -11.93 7.45 -11.97
CA TRP A 495 -10.78 6.92 -12.72
C TRP A 495 -10.36 5.49 -12.34
N ASP A 496 -10.68 5.03 -11.12
CA ASP A 496 -10.30 3.68 -10.68
C ASP A 496 -11.16 2.58 -11.32
N GLU A 497 -12.39 2.91 -11.76
CA GLU A 497 -13.31 1.95 -12.38
C GLU A 497 -13.00 1.72 -13.87
N LEU A 498 -12.65 2.78 -14.61
CA LEU A 498 -12.27 2.68 -16.03
C LEU A 498 -10.93 1.96 -16.25
N LEU A 499 -9.99 2.03 -15.30
CA LEU A 499 -8.68 1.38 -15.45
C LEU A 499 -8.71 -0.14 -15.25
N ASN A 500 -9.71 -0.68 -14.54
CA ASN A 500 -9.84 -2.11 -14.35
C ASN A 500 -10.57 -2.79 -15.53
N ALA A 501 -11.45 -2.06 -16.23
CA ALA A 501 -12.21 -2.60 -17.37
C ALA A 501 -11.36 -2.83 -18.63
N GLU A 502 -10.36 -1.98 -18.92
CA GLU A 502 -9.49 -2.15 -20.11
C GLU A 502 -8.49 -3.33 -19.98
N GLU A 503 -8.11 -3.76 -18.77
CA GLU A 503 -7.12 -4.84 -18.59
C GLU A 503 -7.74 -6.26 -18.66
N GLU A 504 -9.06 -6.39 -18.47
CA GLU A 504 -9.77 -7.69 -18.59
C GLU A 504 -9.87 -8.18 -20.04
N GLU A 505 -9.94 -7.30 -21.04
CA GLU A 505 -9.97 -7.70 -22.46
C GLU A 505 -8.61 -8.24 -22.97
N GLU A 506 -7.49 -7.87 -22.34
CA GLU A 506 -6.17 -8.42 -22.70
C GLU A 506 -5.88 -9.79 -22.04
N GLU A 507 -6.38 -10.07 -20.82
CA GLU A 507 -6.20 -11.38 -20.19
C GLU A 507 -7.08 -12.48 -20.84
N LEU A 508 -8.22 -12.12 -21.45
CA LEU A 508 -9.11 -13.07 -22.16
C LEU A 508 -8.55 -13.55 -23.51
N ASN A 509 -7.58 -12.84 -24.10
CA ASN A 509 -6.91 -13.25 -25.35
C ASN A 509 -5.65 -14.09 -25.13
N LEU A 510 -5.33 -14.43 -23.88
CA LEU A 510 -4.11 -15.14 -23.50
C LEU A 510 -4.35 -16.56 -22.96
N TYR A 511 -5.60 -17.03 -22.97
CA TYR A 511 -6.00 -18.39 -22.59
C TYR A 511 -6.58 -19.18 -23.75
#